data_AF-A0A7Y2TXP7-F1
#
_entry.id   AF-A0A7Y2TXP7-F1
#
_cell.length_a   1.000
_cell.length_b   1.000
_cell.length_c   1.000
_cell.angle_alpha   90.00
_cell.angle_beta   90.00
_cell.angle_gamma   90.00
#
_symmetry.space_group_name_H-M   'P 1'
#
loop_
_entity.id
_entity.type
_entity.pdbx_description
1 polymer ?
#
loop_
_entity_poly.entity_id
_entity_poly.type
_entity_poly.pdbx_seq_one_letter_code
_entity_poly.pdbx_strand_id
1 'polypeptide(L)'
;MTNLTYVLASAFSLAAGLATADTLPMSWVPPSGMTPGPIEGTRAVLETSAAGASMMIETKGMTPGHAFTVWWVAVQSPENCDSRPCSPMDAMGRADLMNSVASNAGGGIVNDDGTVRFASYLPVGDVPGNFYPSTFDQPLTAEFHLVIQDHGPLIPEMAAEMLGGFRGGCTDESVPPFYPATAMNDGTPGPNDCNTAQVALFIQ
;
A
#
# COMPACT_ATOMS: atom_id res chain seq x y z
N MET A 1 -59.62 -4.00 -27.08
CA MET A 1 -58.26 -4.45 -27.47
C MET A 1 -57.31 -3.34 -27.06
N THR A 2 -56.62 -3.50 -25.93
CA THR A 2 -55.71 -2.48 -25.39
C THR A 2 -54.50 -3.23 -24.87
N ASN A 3 -53.44 -3.28 -25.69
CA ASN A 3 -52.14 -3.81 -25.30
C ASN A 3 -51.39 -2.71 -24.56
N LEU A 4 -50.93 -2.98 -23.34
CA LEU A 4 -49.92 -2.14 -22.70
C LEU A 4 -48.76 -3.00 -22.20
N THR A 5 -47.59 -2.55 -22.61
CA THR A 5 -46.28 -3.18 -22.68
C THR A 5 -45.65 -3.33 -21.29
N TYR A 6 -45.13 -4.52 -20.97
CA TYR A 6 -44.26 -4.70 -19.80
C TYR A 6 -42.84 -4.20 -20.14
N VAL A 7 -42.35 -3.20 -19.41
CA VAL A 7 -40.93 -2.82 -19.41
C VAL A 7 -40.24 -3.71 -18.38
N LEU A 8 -39.45 -4.68 -18.86
CA LEU A 8 -38.53 -5.45 -18.03
C LEU A 8 -37.33 -4.55 -17.69
N ALA A 9 -37.23 -4.13 -16.43
CA ALA A 9 -36.02 -3.51 -15.91
C ALA A 9 -34.95 -4.60 -15.72
N SER A 10 -33.98 -4.65 -16.62
CA SER A 10 -32.80 -5.50 -16.47
C SER A 10 -31.91 -4.93 -15.37
N ALA A 11 -31.85 -5.61 -14.23
CA ALA A 11 -30.85 -5.35 -13.20
C ALA A 11 -29.48 -5.82 -13.72
N PHE A 12 -28.61 -4.87 -14.07
CA PHE A 12 -27.19 -5.16 -14.28
C PHE A 12 -26.54 -5.32 -12.92
N SER A 13 -26.28 -6.57 -12.52
CA SER A 13 -25.33 -6.84 -11.43
C SER A 13 -23.92 -6.58 -11.96
N LEU A 14 -23.31 -5.47 -11.54
CA LEU A 14 -21.87 -5.27 -11.64
C LEU A 14 -21.22 -6.28 -10.71
N ALA A 15 -20.70 -7.38 -11.26
CA ALA A 15 -19.80 -8.26 -10.54
C ALA A 15 -18.48 -7.49 -10.36
N ALA A 16 -18.23 -6.98 -9.15
CA ALA A 16 -16.90 -6.56 -8.76
C ALA A 16 -16.00 -7.81 -8.84
N GLY A 17 -15.01 -7.79 -9.73
CA GLY A 17 -14.06 -8.88 -9.85
C GLY A 17 -13.17 -8.89 -8.62
N LEU A 18 -13.13 -10.01 -7.91
CA LEU A 18 -12.09 -10.24 -6.90
C LEU A 18 -10.75 -10.34 -7.64
N ALA A 19 -9.93 -9.30 -7.55
CA ALA A 19 -8.56 -9.38 -8.03
C ALA A 19 -7.80 -10.32 -7.08
N THR A 20 -7.39 -11.48 -7.59
CA THR A 20 -6.47 -12.36 -6.84
C THR A 20 -5.10 -11.71 -6.96
N ALA A 21 -4.43 -11.44 -5.84
CA ALA A 21 -3.10 -10.85 -5.87
C ALA A 21 -2.18 -11.70 -6.75
N ASP A 22 -1.56 -11.12 -7.77
CA ASP A 22 -0.40 -11.74 -8.38
C ASP A 22 0.73 -11.62 -7.36
N THR A 23 0.92 -12.67 -6.56
CA THR A 23 2.07 -12.77 -5.65
C THR A 23 3.31 -13.05 -6.49
N LEU A 24 3.76 -12.06 -7.26
CA LEU A 24 5.06 -12.11 -7.91
C LEU A 24 6.13 -12.04 -6.82
N PRO A 25 7.24 -12.80 -6.93
CA PRO A 25 8.40 -12.55 -6.10
C PRO A 25 9.00 -11.21 -6.54
N MET A 26 8.80 -10.15 -5.75
CA MET A 26 9.38 -8.84 -5.99
C MET A 26 10.41 -8.46 -4.94
N SER A 27 11.48 -7.84 -5.42
CA SER A 27 12.72 -7.58 -4.69
C SER A 27 12.71 -6.25 -3.95
N TRP A 28 13.38 -6.25 -2.79
CA TRP A 28 13.59 -5.10 -1.89
C TRP A 28 14.29 -3.94 -2.56
N VAL A 29 14.13 -2.81 -1.91
CA VAL A 29 15.18 -1.82 -1.87
C VAL A 29 16.28 -2.30 -0.91
N PRO A 30 17.52 -2.57 -1.35
CA PRO A 30 18.61 -2.88 -0.44
C PRO A 30 19.01 -1.63 0.39
N PRO A 31 19.47 -1.74 1.66
CA PRO A 31 19.85 -2.94 2.41
C PRO A 31 19.12 -3.04 3.76
N SER A 32 18.00 -3.75 3.82
CA SER A 32 17.12 -3.74 5.00
C SER A 32 17.24 -4.96 5.95
N GLY A 33 18.29 -5.78 5.78
CA GLY A 33 18.62 -6.87 6.72
C GLY A 33 17.66 -8.08 6.72
N MET A 34 16.53 -8.06 6.00
CA MET A 34 15.64 -9.23 5.85
C MET A 34 15.87 -10.02 4.55
N THR A 35 15.51 -11.31 4.58
CA THR A 35 15.62 -12.20 3.42
C THR A 35 14.57 -11.85 2.37
N PRO A 36 14.94 -11.71 1.08
CA PRO A 36 13.99 -11.27 0.11
C PRO A 36 12.78 -12.13 -0.25
N GLY A 37 11.57 -11.57 -0.16
CA GLY A 37 10.35 -12.14 -0.78
C GLY A 37 9.05 -11.64 -0.16
N PRO A 38 7.88 -12.04 -0.71
CA PRO A 38 6.61 -11.88 -0.03
C PRO A 38 6.69 -12.50 1.37
N ILE A 39 6.07 -11.87 2.37
CA ILE A 39 6.02 -12.46 3.71
C ILE A 39 5.24 -13.79 3.61
N GLU A 40 5.88 -14.92 3.94
CA GLU A 40 5.30 -16.24 3.72
C GLU A 40 3.97 -16.41 4.45
N GLY A 41 2.94 -16.89 3.74
CA GLY A 41 1.59 -17.02 4.27
C GLY A 41 0.83 -15.70 4.38
N THR A 42 1.29 -14.66 3.67
CA THR A 42 0.48 -13.46 3.43
C THR A 42 -0.69 -13.77 2.52
N ARG A 43 -1.87 -13.32 2.90
CA ARG A 43 -3.05 -13.22 2.08
C ARG A 43 -3.43 -11.75 1.96
N ALA A 44 -3.56 -11.26 0.74
CA ALA A 44 -4.07 -9.94 0.46
C ALA A 44 -5.26 -10.03 -0.49
N VAL A 45 -6.27 -9.20 -0.25
CA VAL A 45 -7.44 -9.02 -1.12
C VAL A 45 -7.56 -7.56 -1.44
N LEU A 46 -7.84 -7.25 -2.71
CA LEU A 46 -8.14 -5.91 -3.18
C LEU A 46 -9.51 -5.93 -3.88
N GLU A 47 -10.35 -4.98 -3.52
CA GLU A 47 -11.61 -4.69 -4.21
C GLU A 47 -11.60 -3.24 -4.67
N THR A 48 -11.79 -3.03 -5.98
CA THR A 48 -11.81 -1.70 -6.59
C THR A 48 -13.21 -1.36 -7.08
N SER A 49 -13.54 -0.08 -7.06
CA SER A 49 -14.79 0.47 -7.57
C SER A 49 -14.57 1.90 -8.06
N ALA A 50 -15.55 2.48 -8.74
CA ALA A 50 -15.48 3.89 -9.12
C ALA A 50 -15.38 4.85 -7.91
N ALA A 51 -15.70 4.40 -6.70
CA ALA A 51 -15.59 5.20 -5.48
C ALA A 51 -14.18 5.13 -4.85
N GLY A 52 -13.37 4.12 -5.17
CA GLY A 52 -12.07 3.90 -4.54
C GLY A 52 -11.67 2.43 -4.45
N ALA A 53 -10.70 2.13 -3.58
CA ALA A 53 -10.15 0.79 -3.40
C ALA A 53 -10.16 0.36 -1.93
N SER A 54 -10.56 -0.87 -1.65
CA SER A 54 -10.54 -1.49 -0.32
C SER A 54 -9.54 -2.64 -0.29
N MET A 55 -8.72 -2.72 0.75
CA MET A 55 -7.81 -3.85 0.96
C MET A 55 -8.12 -4.61 2.25
N MET A 56 -7.73 -5.88 2.26
CA MET A 56 -7.45 -6.64 3.47
C MET A 56 -6.08 -7.31 3.33
N ILE A 57 -5.25 -7.23 4.36
CA ILE A 57 -3.98 -7.95 4.48
C ILE A 57 -4.03 -8.82 5.72
N GLU A 58 -3.61 -10.06 5.58
CA GLU A 58 -3.35 -10.99 6.68
C GLU A 58 -1.96 -11.55 6.45
N THR A 59 -1.05 -11.38 7.39
CA THR A 59 0.31 -11.89 7.30
C THR A 59 0.78 -12.48 8.63
N LYS A 60 1.85 -13.27 8.58
CA LYS A 60 2.42 -13.99 9.71
C LYS A 60 3.95 -13.99 9.63
N GLY A 61 4.62 -14.32 10.73
CA GLY A 61 6.08 -14.35 10.76
C GLY A 61 6.72 -12.96 10.84
N MET A 62 5.92 -11.93 11.17
CA MET A 62 6.44 -10.63 11.58
C MET A 62 7.00 -10.73 13.01
N THR A 63 7.92 -9.83 13.36
CA THR A 63 8.54 -9.83 14.69
C THR A 63 7.56 -9.29 15.74
N PRO A 64 7.15 -10.08 16.76
CA PRO A 64 6.25 -9.61 17.80
C PRO A 64 6.73 -8.35 18.51
N GLY A 65 5.81 -7.43 18.81
CA GLY A 65 6.12 -6.17 19.50
C GLY A 65 6.77 -5.09 18.63
N HIS A 66 7.07 -5.36 17.37
CA HIS A 66 7.44 -4.31 16.43
C HIS A 66 6.23 -3.43 16.09
N ALA A 67 6.47 -2.14 15.90
CA ALA A 67 5.49 -1.25 15.28
C ALA A 67 5.56 -1.39 13.75
N PHE A 68 4.43 -1.23 13.09
CA PHE A 68 4.36 -1.24 11.64
C PHE A 68 3.34 -0.23 11.12
N THR A 69 3.52 0.19 9.87
CA THR A 69 2.51 0.90 9.08
C THR A 69 2.24 0.17 7.77
N VAL A 70 1.02 0.29 7.27
CA VAL A 70 0.61 -0.19 5.95
C VAL A 70 0.47 1.01 5.03
N TRP A 71 0.88 0.86 3.78
CA TRP A 71 0.88 1.92 2.79
C TRP A 71 0.16 1.48 1.52
N TRP A 72 -0.68 2.38 1.03
CA TRP A 72 -1.16 2.37 -0.35
C TRP A 72 -0.08 2.94 -1.25
N VAL A 73 0.29 2.23 -2.31
CA VAL A 73 0.98 2.80 -3.47
C VAL A 73 0.13 2.49 -4.69
N ALA A 74 -0.63 3.46 -5.17
CA ALA A 74 -1.48 3.34 -6.35
C ALA A 74 -0.81 4.04 -7.54
N VAL A 75 -0.32 3.26 -8.50
CA VAL A 75 0.30 3.74 -9.73
C VAL A 75 -0.81 3.92 -10.76
N GLN A 76 -1.19 5.16 -11.05
CA GLN A 76 -2.40 5.46 -11.84
C GLN A 76 -2.16 5.42 -13.36
N SER A 77 -0.90 5.56 -13.79
CA SER A 77 -0.47 5.44 -15.19
C SER A 77 0.58 4.33 -15.35
N PRO A 78 0.27 3.07 -15.00
CA PRO A 78 1.24 1.97 -14.98
C PRO A 78 1.78 1.62 -16.37
N GLU A 79 1.13 2.10 -17.44
CA GLU A 79 1.60 1.96 -18.80
C GLU A 79 2.89 2.71 -19.13
N ASN A 80 3.25 3.70 -18.31
CA ASN A 80 4.45 4.48 -18.46
C ASN A 80 5.67 3.88 -17.73
N CYS A 81 5.48 2.80 -16.96
CA CYS A 81 6.57 2.13 -16.23
C CYS A 81 7.59 1.50 -17.19
N ASP A 82 8.86 1.52 -16.82
CA ASP A 82 9.93 0.90 -17.63
C ASP A 82 9.83 -0.62 -17.66
N SER A 83 9.23 -1.21 -16.62
CA SER A 83 8.87 -2.63 -16.53
C SER A 83 7.40 -2.81 -16.18
N ARG A 84 6.87 -4.01 -16.47
CA ARG A 84 5.56 -4.44 -15.99
C ARG A 84 5.71 -5.75 -15.18
N PRO A 85 5.28 -5.80 -13.92
CA PRO A 85 4.74 -4.69 -13.10
C PRO A 85 5.74 -3.54 -12.91
N CYS A 86 5.23 -2.41 -12.44
CA CYS A 86 6.03 -1.24 -12.11
C CYS A 86 7.03 -1.58 -11.00
N SER A 87 8.27 -1.10 -11.13
CA SER A 87 9.25 -1.24 -10.06
C SER A 87 8.96 -0.26 -8.92
N PRO A 88 9.51 -0.46 -7.71
CA PRO A 88 9.47 0.56 -6.66
C PRO A 88 10.05 1.91 -7.10
N MET A 89 11.06 1.88 -7.99
CA MET A 89 11.63 3.10 -8.57
C MET A 89 10.62 3.80 -9.49
N ASP A 90 9.88 3.08 -10.32
CA ASP A 90 8.82 3.69 -11.13
C ASP A 90 7.73 4.28 -10.23
N ALA A 91 7.24 3.49 -9.27
CA ALA A 91 6.13 3.86 -8.40
C ALA A 91 6.46 5.05 -7.49
N MET A 92 7.66 5.09 -6.91
CA MET A 92 8.03 6.09 -5.89
C MET A 92 8.98 7.19 -6.39
N GLY A 93 9.92 6.86 -7.29
CA GLY A 93 10.93 7.82 -7.74
C GLY A 93 10.62 8.46 -9.10
N ARG A 94 9.59 7.98 -9.81
CA ARG A 94 9.05 8.59 -11.05
C ARG A 94 7.56 8.90 -10.93
N ALA A 95 7.09 9.12 -9.71
CA ALA A 95 5.69 9.29 -9.37
C ALA A 95 4.97 10.37 -10.20
N ASP A 96 5.65 11.44 -10.61
CA ASP A 96 5.06 12.49 -11.47
C ASP A 96 4.63 11.95 -12.85
N LEU A 97 5.39 11.00 -13.42
CA LEU A 97 5.05 10.35 -14.70
C LEU A 97 4.00 9.26 -14.52
N MET A 98 4.02 8.61 -13.35
CA MET A 98 3.11 7.52 -12.98
C MET A 98 1.77 8.01 -12.41
N ASN A 99 1.67 9.31 -12.10
CA ASN A 99 0.58 9.89 -11.30
C ASN A 99 0.34 9.10 -10.01
N SER A 100 1.40 8.71 -9.30
CA SER A 100 1.31 7.81 -8.15
C SER A 100 0.63 8.46 -6.95
N VAL A 101 -0.09 7.68 -6.16
CA VAL A 101 -0.55 8.01 -4.81
C VAL A 101 0.18 7.10 -3.83
N ALA A 102 0.94 7.67 -2.90
CA ALA A 102 1.57 6.92 -1.81
C ALA A 102 1.10 7.48 -0.47
N SER A 103 0.26 6.73 0.25
CA SER A 103 -0.42 7.23 1.45
C SER A 103 -0.54 6.17 2.54
N ASN A 104 -0.52 6.63 3.78
CA ASN A 104 -0.65 5.77 4.94
C ASN A 104 -2.07 5.15 4.98
N ALA A 105 -2.12 3.82 5.08
CA ALA A 105 -3.36 3.06 5.17
C ALA A 105 -3.77 2.80 6.63
N GLY A 106 -2.82 2.94 7.56
CA GLY A 106 -2.87 2.88 9.03
C GLY A 106 -1.66 2.12 9.60
N GLY A 107 -1.64 1.88 10.90
CA GLY A 107 -0.54 1.18 11.57
C GLY A 107 -0.96 0.44 12.84
N GLY A 108 -0.03 -0.34 13.38
CA GLY A 108 -0.28 -1.19 14.55
C GLY A 108 1.00 -1.76 15.15
N ILE A 109 0.81 -2.59 16.17
CA ILE A 109 1.88 -3.37 16.80
C ILE A 109 1.66 -4.83 16.41
N VAL A 110 2.72 -5.52 16.00
CA VAL A 110 2.67 -6.95 15.66
C VAL A 110 2.28 -7.75 16.90
N ASN A 111 1.30 -8.65 16.76
CA ASN A 111 0.82 -9.50 17.84
C ASN A 111 1.91 -10.46 18.36
N ASP A 112 1.71 -10.99 19.57
CA ASP A 112 2.62 -11.94 20.22
C ASP A 112 2.91 -13.20 19.38
N ASP A 113 1.97 -13.60 18.51
CA ASP A 113 2.10 -14.75 17.61
C ASP A 113 2.73 -14.39 16.24
N GLY A 114 3.18 -13.15 16.07
CA GLY A 114 3.79 -12.65 14.84
C GLY A 114 2.80 -12.41 13.71
N THR A 115 1.49 -12.35 14.00
CA THR A 115 0.46 -12.09 13.00
C THR A 115 0.06 -10.63 12.92
N VAL A 116 -0.32 -10.20 11.72
CA VAL A 116 -0.94 -8.90 11.44
C VAL A 116 -2.18 -9.13 10.58
N ARG A 117 -3.28 -8.47 10.95
CA ARG A 117 -4.48 -8.35 10.12
C ARG A 117 -4.85 -6.88 10.00
N PHE A 118 -5.04 -6.43 8.78
CA PHE A 118 -5.26 -5.03 8.48
C PHE A 118 -6.28 -4.87 7.36
N ALA A 119 -7.08 -3.82 7.43
CA ALA A 119 -8.00 -3.45 6.37
C ALA A 119 -8.06 -1.93 6.26
N SER A 120 -8.18 -1.43 5.05
CA SER A 120 -8.20 0.00 4.77
C SER A 120 -8.99 0.29 3.51
N TYR A 121 -9.43 1.53 3.38
CA TYR A 121 -10.13 2.04 2.21
C TYR A 121 -9.46 3.33 1.76
N LEU A 122 -9.12 3.39 0.47
CA LEU A 122 -8.61 4.56 -0.21
C LEU A 122 -9.74 5.17 -1.07
N PRO A 123 -10.33 6.30 -0.64
CA PRO A 123 -11.37 6.97 -1.42
C PRO A 123 -10.79 7.74 -2.61
N VAL A 124 -11.54 7.81 -3.71
CA VAL A 124 -11.25 8.73 -4.82
C VAL A 124 -11.29 10.19 -4.34
N GLY A 125 -10.39 11.01 -4.89
CA GLY A 125 -10.28 12.43 -4.64
C GLY A 125 -8.92 12.82 -4.03
N ASP A 126 -8.93 13.90 -3.26
CA ASP A 126 -7.77 14.32 -2.49
C ASP A 126 -7.44 13.28 -1.41
N VAL A 127 -6.19 12.86 -1.34
CA VAL A 127 -5.71 11.87 -0.36
C VAL A 127 -4.82 12.59 0.67
N PRO A 128 -5.31 12.86 1.88
CA PRO A 128 -4.52 13.50 2.93
C PRO A 128 -3.27 12.69 3.25
N GLY A 129 -2.13 13.36 3.39
CA GLY A 129 -0.86 12.69 3.66
C GLY A 129 -0.28 11.91 2.48
N ASN A 130 -0.83 12.06 1.27
CA ASN A 130 -0.19 11.57 0.06
C ASN A 130 1.19 12.22 -0.09
N PHE A 131 2.20 11.42 -0.40
CA PHE A 131 3.56 11.91 -0.62
C PHE A 131 3.70 12.75 -1.89
N TYR A 132 2.75 12.65 -2.82
CA TYR A 132 2.77 13.35 -4.10
C TYR A 132 1.63 14.35 -4.22
N PRO A 133 1.77 15.41 -5.04
CA PRO A 133 0.71 16.37 -5.31
C PRO A 133 -0.33 15.82 -6.31
N SER A 134 -0.72 14.56 -6.16
CA SER A 134 -1.69 13.86 -6.99
C SER A 134 -2.99 13.59 -6.21
N THR A 135 -4.07 13.45 -6.96
CA THR A 135 -5.35 12.94 -6.47
C THR A 135 -5.50 11.48 -6.88
N PHE A 136 -6.23 10.68 -6.11
CA PHE A 136 -6.60 9.34 -6.53
C PHE A 136 -7.88 9.37 -7.36
N ASP A 137 -7.80 9.12 -8.67
CA ASP A 137 -8.93 9.21 -9.59
C ASP A 137 -9.04 8.03 -10.57
N GLN A 138 -8.07 7.12 -10.59
CA GLN A 138 -8.05 5.94 -11.47
C GLN A 138 -8.14 4.60 -10.70
N PRO A 139 -9.14 4.39 -9.81
CA PRO A 139 -9.18 3.20 -8.95
C PRO A 139 -9.34 1.87 -9.71
N LEU A 140 -9.91 1.89 -10.92
CA LEU A 140 -10.21 0.70 -11.71
C LEU A 140 -9.09 0.29 -12.67
N THR A 141 -8.09 1.16 -12.88
CA THR A 141 -7.00 0.92 -13.83
C THR A 141 -5.62 1.09 -13.20
N ALA A 142 -5.55 1.57 -11.96
CA ALA A 142 -4.30 1.69 -11.23
C ALA A 142 -3.69 0.31 -10.91
N GLU A 143 -2.37 0.21 -10.97
CA GLU A 143 -1.62 -0.88 -10.36
C GLU A 143 -1.40 -0.57 -8.88
N PHE A 144 -1.75 -1.48 -7.97
CA PHE A 144 -1.63 -1.27 -6.53
C PHE A 144 -0.49 -2.08 -5.96
N HIS A 145 0.44 -1.43 -5.26
CA HIS A 145 1.40 -2.09 -4.40
C HIS A 145 0.98 -1.85 -2.95
N LEU A 146 0.77 -2.93 -2.21
CA LEU A 146 0.51 -2.87 -0.79
C LEU A 146 1.82 -3.09 -0.07
N VAL A 147 2.16 -2.19 0.84
CA VAL A 147 3.48 -2.16 1.48
C VAL A 147 3.31 -2.15 2.99
N ILE A 148 4.14 -2.91 3.68
CA ILE A 148 4.32 -2.82 5.14
C ILE A 148 5.68 -2.18 5.40
N GLN A 149 5.69 -1.12 6.20
CA GLN A 149 6.89 -0.57 6.81
C GLN A 149 6.99 -1.12 8.23
N ASP A 150 7.97 -1.99 8.47
CA ASP A 150 8.36 -2.43 9.81
C ASP A 150 9.25 -1.34 10.43
N HIS A 151 8.78 -0.75 11.52
CA HIS A 151 9.46 0.33 12.22
C HIS A 151 10.42 -0.17 13.30
N GLY A 152 10.55 -1.49 13.48
CA GLY A 152 11.33 -2.08 14.55
C GLY A 152 10.61 -2.08 15.90
N PRO A 153 11.33 -2.36 17.00
CA PRO A 153 10.76 -2.36 18.35
C PRO A 153 10.10 -1.01 18.67
N LEU A 154 8.87 -1.04 19.19
CA LEU A 154 8.13 0.16 19.55
C LEU A 154 8.93 1.01 20.56
N ILE A 155 9.13 2.28 20.23
CA ILE A 155 9.66 3.31 21.12
C ILE A 155 8.46 4.05 21.73
N PRO A 156 8.16 3.89 23.03
CA PRO A 156 6.94 4.42 23.64
C PRO A 156 6.74 5.91 23.41
N GLU A 157 7.81 6.70 23.47
CA GLU A 157 7.80 8.15 23.29
C GLU A 157 7.53 8.58 21.84
N MET A 158 7.71 7.67 20.88
CA MET A 158 7.53 7.89 19.44
C MET A 158 6.36 7.09 18.87
N ALA A 159 5.53 6.47 19.72
CA ALA A 159 4.48 5.56 19.27
C ALA A 159 3.53 6.17 18.24
N ALA A 160 3.11 7.43 18.41
CA ALA A 160 2.25 8.09 17.44
C ALA A 160 2.92 8.23 16.05
N GLU A 161 4.22 8.52 16.02
CA GLU A 161 5.00 8.67 14.81
C GLU A 161 5.24 7.31 14.14
N MET A 162 5.61 6.28 14.91
CA MET A 162 5.86 4.92 14.40
C MET A 162 4.58 4.22 13.91
N LEU A 163 3.41 4.64 14.38
CA LEU A 163 2.11 4.04 13.98
C LEU A 163 1.38 4.88 12.91
N GLY A 164 1.87 6.07 12.59
CA GLY A 164 1.20 7.02 11.70
C GLY A 164 2.07 7.59 10.57
N GLY A 165 3.40 7.54 10.69
CA GLY A 165 4.34 8.06 9.70
C GLY A 165 5.24 6.97 9.11
N PHE A 166 5.92 7.28 8.03
CA PHE A 166 6.82 6.38 7.31
C PHE A 166 8.24 6.36 7.89
N ARG A 167 8.76 7.52 8.32
CA ARG A 167 10.10 7.66 8.92
C ARG A 167 10.07 7.68 10.45
N GLY A 168 8.90 7.80 11.07
CA GLY A 168 8.77 7.87 12.53
C GLY A 168 9.53 6.74 13.24
N GLY A 169 10.57 7.07 14.01
CA GLY A 169 11.39 6.09 14.73
C GLY A 169 12.53 5.45 13.92
N CYS A 170 12.59 5.68 12.61
CA CYS A 170 13.58 5.11 11.70
C CYS A 170 14.84 5.95 11.56
N THR A 171 15.95 5.29 11.26
CA THR A 171 17.17 5.95 10.78
C THR A 171 16.95 6.55 9.39
N ASP A 172 17.79 7.51 9.00
CA ASP A 172 17.68 8.17 7.69
C ASP A 172 18.03 7.20 6.56
N GLU A 173 18.96 6.29 6.83
CA GLU A 173 19.39 5.23 5.93
C GLU A 173 18.27 4.21 5.63
N SER A 174 17.24 4.15 6.49
CA SER A 174 16.07 3.27 6.28
C SER A 174 15.13 3.76 5.19
N VAL A 175 15.22 5.03 4.77
CA VAL A 175 14.39 5.59 3.70
C VAL A 175 15.18 5.58 2.38
N PRO A 176 14.71 4.90 1.34
CA PRO A 176 15.41 4.86 0.07
C PRO A 176 15.67 6.24 -0.54
N PRO A 177 16.86 6.48 -1.11
CA PRO A 177 17.22 7.81 -1.62
C PRO A 177 16.38 8.28 -2.82
N PHE A 178 15.66 7.37 -3.48
CA PHE A 178 14.75 7.71 -4.58
C PHE A 178 13.33 8.04 -4.11
N TYR A 179 13.03 7.92 -2.82
CA TYR A 179 11.74 8.35 -2.26
C TYR A 179 11.66 9.88 -2.23
N PRO A 180 10.46 10.45 -2.28
CA PRO A 180 10.29 11.90 -2.25
C PRO A 180 10.67 12.47 -0.88
N ALA A 181 11.02 13.76 -0.85
CA ALA A 181 11.33 14.47 0.39
C ALA A 181 10.16 14.47 1.39
N THR A 182 8.92 14.32 0.93
CA THR A 182 7.73 14.15 1.78
C THR A 182 7.82 12.88 2.62
N ALA A 183 8.25 11.75 2.07
CA ALA A 183 8.50 10.52 2.83
C ALA A 183 9.63 10.70 3.84
N MET A 184 10.71 11.39 3.46
CA MET A 184 11.81 11.73 4.39
C MET A 184 11.36 12.63 5.54
N ASN A 185 10.30 13.42 5.38
CA ASN A 185 9.80 14.33 6.40
C ASN A 185 8.57 13.77 7.14
N ASP A 186 8.14 12.55 6.81
CA ASP A 186 6.95 11.92 7.38
C ASP A 186 7.28 11.22 8.70
N GLY A 187 7.48 12.03 9.71
CA GLY A 187 7.76 11.64 11.08
C GLY A 187 9.17 11.95 11.54
N THR A 188 9.37 11.92 12.85
CA THR A 188 10.67 12.20 13.48
C THR A 188 11.62 10.98 13.37
N PRO A 189 12.88 11.15 12.94
CA PRO A 189 13.84 10.03 12.89
C PRO A 189 14.13 9.47 14.27
N GLY A 190 14.49 8.19 14.31
CA GLY A 190 14.87 7.48 15.52
C GLY A 190 16.02 6.48 15.27
N PRO A 191 16.30 5.62 16.25
CA PRO A 191 17.45 4.70 16.21
C PRO A 191 17.16 3.39 15.47
N ASN A 192 15.93 3.11 15.04
CA ASN A 192 15.57 1.81 14.49
C ASN A 192 16.00 1.70 13.03
N ASP A 193 16.63 0.58 12.68
CA ASP A 193 16.83 0.18 11.28
C ASP A 193 15.51 -0.42 10.76
N CYS A 194 14.72 0.44 10.13
CA CYS A 194 13.41 0.09 9.62
C CYS A 194 13.49 -0.63 8.28
N ASN A 195 12.42 -1.33 7.95
CA ASN A 195 12.37 -2.12 6.73
C ASN A 195 11.03 -2.03 6.00
N THR A 196 11.08 -1.67 4.72
CA THR A 196 9.94 -1.67 3.81
C THR A 196 9.81 -3.00 3.07
N ALA A 197 8.71 -3.71 3.27
CA ALA A 197 8.36 -4.93 2.55
C ALA A 197 7.10 -4.71 1.70
N GLN A 198 7.18 -5.01 0.41
CA GLN A 198 5.98 -5.11 -0.41
C GLN A 198 5.28 -6.45 -0.16
N VAL A 199 4.02 -6.38 0.25
CA VAL A 199 3.26 -7.56 0.70
C VAL A 199 2.27 -8.07 -0.32
N ALA A 200 1.83 -7.22 -1.26
CA ALA A 200 1.01 -7.64 -2.38
C ALA A 200 1.15 -6.66 -3.55
N LEU A 201 0.86 -7.17 -4.75
CA LEU A 201 0.69 -6.36 -5.96
C LEU A 201 -0.54 -6.81 -6.74
N PHE A 202 -1.27 -5.84 -7.25
CA PHE A 202 -2.46 -6.05 -8.06
C PHE A 202 -2.35 -5.22 -9.32
N ILE A 203 -2.25 -5.90 -10.47
CA ILE A 203 -2.38 -5.27 -11.78
C ILE A 203 -3.87 -5.33 -12.16
N GLN A 204 -4.42 -4.23 -12.66
CA GLN A 204 -5.81 -4.14 -13.16
C GLN A 204 -5.85 -4.20 -14.69
#